data_AF-A0A6L8PYB7-F1
#
_entry.id   AF-A0A6L8PYB7-F1
#
_cell.length_a   1.000
_cell.length_b   1.000
_cell.length_c   1.000
_cell.angle_alpha   90.00
_cell.angle_beta   90.00
_cell.angle_gamma   90.00
#
_symmetry.space_group_name_H-M   'P 1'
#
loop_
_entity.id
_entity.type
_entity.pdbx_description
1 polymer ?
#
loop_
_entity_poly.entity_id
_entity_poly.type
_entity_poly.pdbx_seq_one_letter_code
_entity_poly.pdbx_strand_id
1 'polypeptide(L)'
;MSENPFKSEYKLKQHLDSDHVEVPDFPKTVSRFDRLIGFLGSPAKDPVEATIGNDLSVVFHLSLLVGVPILSLITILFMTL
;
A
#
# COMPACT_ATOMS: atom_id res chain seq x y z
N MET A 1 10.04 19.73 -17.40
CA MET A 1 9.83 18.85 -18.57
C MET A 1 9.07 19.63 -19.63
N SER A 2 9.67 19.98 -20.76
CA SER A 2 8.98 20.70 -21.85
C SER A 2 9.17 20.07 -23.23
N GLU A 3 9.80 18.90 -23.31
CA GLU A 3 10.02 18.22 -24.59
C GLU A 3 9.01 17.08 -24.73
N ASN A 4 8.35 17.02 -25.89
CA ASN A 4 7.35 16.00 -26.18
C ASN A 4 8.06 14.63 -26.23
N PRO A 5 7.71 13.70 -25.33
CA PRO A 5 8.39 12.40 -25.24
C PRO A 5 8.18 11.53 -26.49
N PHE A 6 7.21 11.85 -27.35
CA PHE A 6 6.90 11.09 -28.57
C PHE A 6 7.55 11.66 -29.84
N LYS A 7 8.42 12.67 -29.72
CA LYS A 7 9.04 13.35 -30.88
C LYS A 7 9.85 12.39 -31.78
N SER A 8 10.50 11.37 -31.20
CA SER A 8 11.23 10.33 -31.92
C SER A 8 10.41 9.06 -32.20
N GLU A 9 9.22 8.92 -31.59
CA GLU A 9 8.50 7.64 -31.50
C GLU A 9 7.05 7.77 -32.00
N TYR A 10 6.90 8.25 -33.23
CA TYR A 10 5.60 8.45 -33.88
C TYR A 10 4.71 7.19 -33.89
N LYS A 11 5.30 6.01 -34.15
CA LYS A 11 4.55 4.74 -34.17
C LYS A 11 4.00 4.37 -32.79
N LEU A 12 4.75 4.65 -31.72
CA LEU A 12 4.32 4.37 -30.37
C LEU A 12 3.10 5.23 -30.00
N LYS A 13 3.13 6.51 -30.38
CA LYS A 13 1.99 7.41 -30.21
C LYS A 13 0.75 6.89 -30.95
N GLN A 14 0.92 6.43 -32.19
CA GLN A 14 -0.20 5.89 -32.98
C GLN A 14 -0.82 4.66 -32.32
N HIS A 15 -0.02 3.75 -31.78
CA HIS A 15 -0.53 2.57 -31.07
C HIS A 15 -1.26 2.95 -29.77
N LEU A 16 -0.69 3.86 -28.97
CA LEU A 16 -1.31 4.35 -27.73
C LEU A 16 -2.63 5.10 -27.99
N ASP A 17 -2.69 5.90 -29.06
CA ASP A 17 -3.91 6.62 -29.45
C ASP A 17 -4.98 5.70 -30.05
N SER A 18 -4.59 4.50 -30.53
CA SER A 18 -5.53 3.51 -31.10
C SER A 18 -6.30 2.76 -30.01
N ASP A 19 -5.69 2.59 -28.83
CA ASP A 19 -6.34 1.99 -27.68
C ASP A 19 -7.20 3.06 -26.99
N HIS A 20 -8.46 3.16 -27.41
CA HIS A 20 -9.44 3.99 -26.71
C HIS A 20 -9.73 3.37 -25.34
N VAL A 21 -8.93 3.76 -24.35
CA VAL A 21 -9.20 3.44 -22.96
C VAL A 21 -10.25 4.44 -22.49
N GLU A 22 -11.45 3.95 -22.18
CA GLU A 22 -12.42 4.73 -21.42
C GLU A 22 -11.77 5.07 -20.09
N VAL A 23 -11.27 6.31 -19.97
CA VAL A 23 -10.69 6.79 -18.72
C VAL A 23 -11.85 6.93 -17.76
N PRO A 24 -11.92 6.12 -16.70
CA PRO A 24 -13.01 6.23 -15.76
C PRO A 24 -12.96 7.61 -15.09
N ASP A 25 -14.12 8.18 -14.79
CA ASP A 25 -14.20 9.49 -14.18
C ASP A 25 -13.72 9.39 -12.72
N PHE A 26 -12.44 9.67 -12.52
CA PHE A 26 -11.83 9.61 -11.19
C PHE A 26 -12.29 10.81 -10.36
N PRO A 27 -12.85 10.60 -9.17
CA PRO A 27 -13.28 11.71 -8.32
C PRO A 27 -12.06 12.59 -8.00
N LYS A 28 -12.10 13.85 -8.45
CA LYS A 28 -11.01 14.84 -8.30
C LYS A 28 -10.68 15.16 -6.83
N THR A 29 -11.59 14.87 -5.92
CA THR A 29 -11.44 15.12 -4.49
C THR A 29 -11.77 13.85 -3.71
N VAL A 30 -10.74 13.08 -3.37
CA VAL A 30 -10.85 12.06 -2.33
C VAL A 30 -10.56 12.70 -0.99
N SER A 31 -11.47 12.54 -0.01
CA SER A 31 -11.22 12.96 1.36
C SER A 31 -9.96 12.28 1.88
N ARG A 32 -9.19 12.96 2.75
CA ARG A 32 -8.04 12.33 3.41
C ARG A 32 -8.44 11.05 4.14
N PHE A 33 -9.67 11.01 4.65
CA PHE A 33 -10.22 9.83 5.32
C PHE A 33 -10.61 8.74 4.32
N ASP A 34 -11.25 9.07 3.20
CA ASP A 34 -11.58 8.09 2.14
C ASP A 34 -10.32 7.47 1.55
N ARG A 35 -9.25 8.25 1.43
CA ARG A 35 -7.93 7.76 1.00
C ARG A 35 -7.31 6.82 2.04
N LEU A 36 -7.51 7.08 3.33
CA LEU A 36 -7.08 6.18 4.39
C LEU A 36 -7.87 4.87 4.38
N ILE A 37 -9.20 4.94 4.26
CA ILE A 37 -10.08 3.75 4.18
C ILE A 37 -9.78 2.93 2.92
N GLY A 38 -9.62 3.59 1.77
CA GLY A 38 -9.24 2.94 0.52
C GLY A 38 -7.85 2.30 0.61
N PHE A 39 -6.91 2.91 1.33
CA PHE A 39 -5.60 2.30 1.60
C PHE A 39 -5.73 1.05 2.49
N LEU A 40 -6.51 1.13 3.57
CA LEU A 40 -6.74 0.01 4.50
C LEU A 40 -7.53 -1.14 3.87
N GLY A 41 -8.48 -0.84 2.98
CA GLY A 41 -9.30 -1.80 2.26
C GLY A 41 -8.71 -2.25 0.91
N SER A 42 -7.65 -1.60 0.45
CA SER A 42 -6.93 -2.10 -0.72
C SER A 42 -6.35 -3.47 -0.39
N PRO A 43 -6.34 -4.43 -1.33
CA PRO A 43 -5.60 -5.66 -1.15
C PRO A 43 -4.13 -5.28 -1.07
N ALA A 44 -3.66 -5.03 0.16
CA ALA A 44 -2.28 -4.67 0.40
C ALA A 44 -1.45 -5.89 0.04
N LYS A 45 -0.54 -5.72 -0.93
CA LYS A 45 0.60 -6.62 -1.09
C LYS A 45 1.20 -6.86 0.29
N ASP A 46 1.35 -8.12 0.67
CA ASP A 46 1.58 -8.54 2.05
C ASP A 46 2.62 -7.62 2.71
N PRO A 47 2.24 -6.83 3.73
CA PRO A 47 3.13 -5.82 4.32
C PRO A 47 4.38 -6.45 4.94
N VAL A 48 4.34 -7.75 5.24
CA VAL A 48 5.49 -8.53 5.71
C VAL A 48 6.49 -8.75 4.58
N GLU A 49 6.02 -8.90 3.34
CA GLU A 49 6.83 -9.13 2.14
C GLU A 49 7.80 -7.96 1.87
N ALA A 50 7.37 -6.73 2.15
CA ALA A 50 8.20 -5.52 2.06
C ALA A 50 9.29 -5.44 3.15
N THR A 51 9.22 -6.27 4.19
CA THR A 51 10.20 -6.32 5.28
C THR A 51 11.16 -7.50 5.16
N ILE A 52 10.88 -8.48 4.28
CA ILE A 52 11.76 -9.64 4.05
C ILE A 52 13.15 -9.17 3.62
N GLY A 53 14.16 -9.46 4.45
CA GLY A 53 15.57 -9.12 4.19
C GLY A 53 16.09 -7.82 4.84
N ASN A 54 15.24 -7.08 5.57
CA ASN A 54 15.63 -5.88 6.33
C ASN A 54 15.57 -6.14 7.85
N ASP A 55 16.39 -5.46 8.64
CA ASP A 55 16.44 -5.56 10.12
C ASP A 55 15.06 -5.33 10.77
N LEU A 56 14.20 -4.56 10.10
CA LEU A 56 12.82 -4.32 10.51
C LEU A 56 11.95 -5.59 10.56
N SER A 57 12.22 -6.59 9.72
CA SER A 57 11.52 -7.89 9.78
C SER A 57 11.87 -8.65 11.05
N VAL A 58 13.14 -8.67 11.45
CA VAL A 58 13.57 -9.34 12.69
C VAL A 58 12.90 -8.70 13.90
N VAL A 59 12.89 -7.37 13.96
CA VAL A 59 12.24 -6.62 15.05
C VAL A 59 10.73 -6.89 15.07
N PHE A 60 10.07 -6.94 13.92
CA PHE A 60 8.63 -7.21 13.82
C PHE A 60 8.29 -8.62 14.32
N HIS A 61 9.02 -9.65 13.88
CA HIS A 61 8.77 -11.03 14.27
C HIS A 61 9.05 -11.27 15.76
N LEU A 62 10.12 -10.68 16.30
CA LEU A 62 10.44 -10.74 17.72
C LEU A 62 9.38 -10.02 18.58
N SER A 63 8.94 -8.84 18.12
CA SER A 63 7.89 -8.08 18.80
C SER A 63 6.56 -8.83 18.80
N LEU A 64 6.22 -9.54 17.72
CA LEU A 64 5.03 -10.37 17.67
C LEU A 64 5.16 -11.60 18.59
N LEU A 65 6.31 -12.28 18.55
CA LEU A 65 6.58 -13.49 19.32
C LEU A 65 6.53 -13.23 20.84
N VAL A 66 7.09 -12.11 21.29
CA VAL A 66 7.21 -11.77 22.71
C VAL A 66 6.10 -10.84 23.18
N GLY A 67 5.67 -9.90 22.35
CA GLY A 67 4.67 -8.89 22.70
C GLY A 67 3.27 -9.48 22.89
N VAL A 68 2.86 -10.43 22.05
CA VAL A 68 1.54 -11.09 22.18
C VAL A 68 1.38 -11.82 23.52
N PRO A 69 2.30 -12.71 23.97
CA PRO A 69 2.15 -13.36 25.25
C PRO A 69 2.23 -12.40 26.44
N ILE A 70 3.08 -11.36 26.39
CA ILE A 70 3.16 -10.36 27.45
C ILE A 70 1.86 -9.56 27.57
N LEU A 71 1.31 -9.07 26.45
CA LEU A 71 0.05 -8.34 26.44
C LEU A 71 -1.12 -9.21 26.90
N SER A 72 -1.11 -10.50 26.54
CA SER A 72 -2.09 -11.48 27.02
C SER A 72 -2.04 -11.64 28.54
N LEU A 73 -0.85 -11.79 29.12
CA LEU A 73 -0.69 -11.89 30.58
C LEU A 73 -1.13 -10.60 31.29
N ILE A 74 -0.80 -9.44 30.75
CA ILE A 74 -1.23 -8.14 31.29
C ILE A 74 -2.76 -8.01 31.26
N THR A 75 -3.39 -8.36 30.14
CA THR A 75 -4.85 -8.29 30.01
C THR A 75 -5.55 -9.25 30.96
N ILE A 76 -5.05 -10.49 31.11
CA ILE A 76 -5.56 -11.44 32.11
C ILE A 76 -5.45 -10.84 33.51
N LEU A 77 -4.28 -10.30 33.89
CA LEU A 77 -4.04 -9.70 35.19
C LEU A 77 -5.06 -8.60 35.52
N PHE A 78 -5.29 -7.66 34.58
CA PHE A 78 -6.26 -6.58 34.75
C PHE A 78 -7.72 -7.05 34.75
N MET A 79 -8.04 -8.12 34.02
CA MET A 79 -9.42 -8.64 33.96
C MET A 79 -9.78 -9.46 35.21
N THR A 80 -8.78 -10.01 35.91
CA THR A 80 -8.95 -10.81 37.12
C THR A 80 -8.84 -10.02 38.43
N LEU A 81 -8.41 -8.76 38.38
CA LEU A 81 -8.29 -7.85 39.53
C LEU A 81 -9.61 -7.09 39.77
#